data_AF-A0A7W0QLT3-F1
#
_entry.id   AF-A0A7W0QLT3-F1
#
_cell.length_a   1.000
_cell.length_b   1.000
_cell.length_c   1.000
_cell.angle_alpha   90.00
_cell.angle_beta   90.00
_cell.angle_gamma   90.00
#
_symmetry.space_group_name_H-M   'P 1'
#
loop_
_entity.id
_entity.type
_entity.pdbx_description
1 polymer ?
#
loop_
_entity_poly.entity_id
_entity_poly.type
_entity_poly.pdbx_seq_one_letter_code
_entity_poly.pdbx_strand_id
1 'polypeptide(L)' 'MNDDAGQRELAVSTFNRVWGLLELDERTPAEIDEMIHAAHASCYVWSKVGTLANVARGE' A
#
# COMPACT_ATOMS: atom_id res chain seq x y z
N MET A 1 -16.07 -6.94 -15.21
CA MET A 1 -16.05 -7.43 -13.82
C MET A 1 -14.87 -6.74 -13.17
N ASN A 2 -15.10 -5.71 -12.36
CA ASN A 2 -14.04 -5.19 -11.49
C ASN A 2 -13.79 -6.33 -10.50
N ASP A 3 -12.59 -6.91 -10.52
CA ASP A 3 -12.27 -7.98 -9.58
C ASP A 3 -11.87 -7.35 -8.24
N ASP A 4 -12.89 -7.06 -7.42
CA ASP A 4 -12.71 -6.46 -6.09
C ASP A 4 -11.80 -7.32 -5.19
N ALA A 5 -11.70 -8.63 -5.45
CA ALA A 5 -10.80 -9.54 -4.75
C ALA A 5 -9.33 -9.24 -5.08
N GLY A 6 -8.96 -9.19 -6.36
CA GLY A 6 -7.62 -8.82 -6.79
C GLY A 6 -7.22 -7.40 -6.38
N GLN A 7 -8.17 -6.45 -6.36
CA GLN A 7 -7.89 -5.11 -5.84
C GLN A 7 -7.62 -5.11 -4.33
N ARG A 8 -8.34 -5.91 -3.54
CA ARG A 8 -8.04 -6.05 -2.10
C ARG A 8 -6.68 -6.70 -1.86
N GLU A 9 -6.33 -7.75 -2.60
CA GLU A 9 -5.01 -8.38 -2.50
C GLU A 9 -3.87 -7.40 -2.85
N LEU A 10 -4.06 -6.59 -3.90
CA LEU A 10 -3.10 -5.55 -4.26
C LEU A 10 -2.93 -4.50 -3.15
N ALA A 11 -4.03 -4.07 -2.53
CA ALA A 11 -3.98 -3.10 -1.43
C ALA A 11 -3.25 -3.67 -0.19
N VAL A 12 -3.50 -4.93 0.16
CA VAL A 12 -2.83 -5.60 1.28
C VAL A 12 -1.34 -5.82 1.00
N SER A 13 -0.99 -6.28 -0.20
CA SER A 13 0.41 -6.54 -0.57
C SER A 13 1.25 -5.26 -0.59
N THR A 14 0.73 -4.18 -1.18
CA THR A 14 1.41 -2.87 -1.18
C THR A 14 1.54 -2.28 0.22
N PHE A 15 0.51 -2.41 1.08
CA PHE A 15 0.59 -2.01 2.48
C PHE A 15 1.67 -2.79 3.26
N ASN A 16 1.68 -4.12 3.15
CA ASN A 16 2.68 -4.94 3.83
C ASN A 16 4.10 -4.68 3.30
N ARG A 17 4.25 -4.33 2.01
CA ARG A 17 5.54 -3.94 1.44
C ARG A 17 6.08 -2.67 2.07
N VAL A 18 5.23 -1.66 2.29
CA VAL A 18 5.63 -0.44 3.03
C VAL A 18 6.15 -0.80 4.41
N TRP A 19 5.46 -1.68 5.15
CA TRP A 19 5.93 -2.11 6.46
C TRP A 19 7.28 -2.83 6.42
N GLY A 20 7.46 -3.78 5.51
CA GLY A 20 8.74 -4.47 5.36
C GLY A 20 9.90 -3.52 5.01
N LEU A 21 9.63 -2.42 4.31
CA LEU A 21 10.62 -1.39 4.02
C LEU A 21 10.89 -0.48 5.22
N LEU A 22 9.87 -0.16 6.03
CA LEU A 22 10.01 0.61 7.27
C LEU A 22 10.80 -0.11 8.36
N GLU A 23 10.78 -1.45 8.34
CA GLU A 23 11.53 -2.31 9.26
C GLU A 23 13.04 -2.36 8.96
N LEU A 24 13.50 -1.87 7.80
CA LEU A 24 14.92 -1.79 7.47
C LEU A 24 15.61 -0.68 8.27
N ASP A 25 16.76 -0.99 8.89
CA ASP A 25 17.56 -0.02 9.64
C ASP A 25 17.99 1.18 8.76
N GLU A 26 18.45 0.90 7.55
CA GLU A 26 18.75 1.89 6.51
C GLU A 26 18.07 1.48 5.20
N ARG A 27 17.54 2.46 4.48
CA ARG A 27 16.94 2.27 3.15
C ARG A 27 17.79 2.96 2.11
N THR A 28 18.03 2.28 1.00
CA THR A 28 18.62 2.88 -0.19
C THR A 28 17.64 3.89 -0.82
N PRO A 29 18.12 4.83 -1.65
CA PRO A 29 17.24 5.75 -2.37
C PRO A 29 16.15 5.03 -3.19
N ALA A 30 16.49 3.90 -3.82
CA ALA A 30 15.53 3.11 -4.58
C ALA A 30 14.44 2.47 -3.70
N GLU A 31 14.80 2.01 -2.49
CA GLU A 31 13.83 1.47 -1.53
C GLU A 31 12.94 2.55 -0.94
N ILE A 32 13.44 3.78 -0.78
CA ILE A 32 12.63 4.93 -0.40
C ILE A 32 11.61 5.26 -1.50
N ASP A 33 12.05 5.31 -2.76
CA ASP A 33 11.16 5.54 -3.89
C ASP A 33 10.10 4.42 -3.99
N GLU A 34 10.51 3.16 -3.82
CA GLU A 34 9.59 2.02 -3.79
C GLU A 34 8.56 2.15 -2.67
N MET A 35 9.00 2.51 -1.46
CA MET A 35 8.12 2.69 -0.30
C MET A 35 7.06 3.76 -0.56
N ILE A 36 7.45 4.91 -1.15
CA ILE A 36 6.53 6.00 -1.50
C ILE A 36 5.51 5.54 -2.54
N HIS A 37 5.95 4.85 -3.59
CA HIS A 37 5.04 4.34 -4.61
C HIS A 37 4.08 3.28 -4.05
N ALA A 38 4.57 2.37 -3.20
CA ALA A 38 3.76 1.36 -2.55
C ALA A 38 2.71 1.97 -1.60
N ALA A 39 3.08 3.02 -0.86
CA ALA A 39 2.15 3.76 0.00
C ALA A 39 1.02 4.39 -0.82
N HIS A 40 1.35 5.16 -1.88
CA HIS A 40 0.34 5.77 -2.75
C HIS A 40 -0.56 4.72 -3.44
N ALA A 41 0.02 3.59 -3.89
CA ALA A 41 -0.75 2.52 -4.49
C ALA A 41 -1.73 1.89 -3.50
N SER A 42 -1.29 1.61 -2.27
CA SER A 42 -2.16 1.10 -1.20
C SER A 42 -3.33 2.05 -0.90
N CYS A 43 -3.05 3.34 -0.70
CA CYS A 43 -4.07 4.36 -0.43
C CYS A 43 -5.06 4.48 -1.60
N TYR A 44 -4.55 4.51 -2.84
CA TYR A 44 -5.39 4.59 -4.03
C TYR A 44 -6.32 3.39 -4.13
N VAL A 45 -5.81 2.16 -3.98
CA VAL A 45 -6.64 0.96 -4.13
C VAL A 45 -7.66 0.86 -2.99
N TRP A 46 -7.29 1.20 -1.74
CA TRP A 46 -8.27 1.29 -0.65
C TRP A 46 -9.34 2.36 -0.87
N SER A 47 -9.03 3.47 -1.53
CA SER A 47 -10.05 4.47 -1.92
C SER A 47 -11.09 3.94 -2.93
N LYS A 48 -10.77 2.86 -3.65
CA LYS A 48 -11.64 2.26 -4.67
C LYS A 48 -12.43 1.06 -4.16
N VAL A 49 -11.87 0.24 -3.28
CA VAL A 49 -12.48 -1.03 -2.83
C VAL A 49 -12.56 -1.21 -1.31
N GLY A 50 -12.01 -0.27 -0.56
CA GLY A 50 -11.95 -0.30 0.90
C GLY A 50 -13.19 0.25 1.58
N THR A 51 -13.33 -0.09 2.86
CA THR A 51 -14.26 0.58 3.77
C THR A 51 -13.65 1.89 4.27
N LEU A 52 -14.45 2.79 4.87
CA LEU A 52 -13.95 4.03 5.50
C LEU A 52 -12.76 3.78 6.46
N ALA A 53 -12.73 2.63 7.13
CA ALA A 53 -11.64 2.24 8.02
C ALA A 53 -10.30 1.96 7.30
N ASN A 54 -10.33 1.54 6.03
CA ASN A 54 -9.11 1.29 5.25
C ASN A 54 -8.58 2.57 4.60
N VAL A 55 -9.44 3.53 4.31
CA VAL A 55 -9.03 4.87 3.84
C VAL A 55 -8.22 5.58 4.93
N ALA A 56 -8.65 5.49 6.19
CA ALA A 56 -7.95 6.10 7.33
C ALA A 56 -6.58 5.47 7.67
N ARG A 57 -6.25 4.27 7.17
CA ARG A 57 -4.90 3.69 7.32
C ARG A 57 -3.89 4.23 6.30
N GLY A 58 -4.38 4.93 5.30
CA GLY A 58 -3.57 5.54 4.25
C GLY A 58 -3.33 7.04 4.41
N GLU A 59 -3.91 7.68 5.44
CA GLU A 59 -3.63 9.08 5.83
C GLU A 59 -2.56 9.16 6.92
#